data_AF-A0A7J7HZM7-F1
#
_entry.id   AF-A0A7J7HZM7-F1
#
_cell.length_a   1.000
_cell.length_b   1.000
_cell.length_c   1.000
_cell.angle_alpha   90.00
_cell.angle_beta   90.00
_cell.angle_gamma   90.00
#
_symmetry.space_group_name_H-M   'P 1'
#
loop_
_entity.id
_entity.type
_entity.pdbx_description
1 polymer ?
#
loop_
_entity_poly.entity_id
_entity_poly.type
_entity_poly.pdbx_seq_one_letter_code
_entity_poly.pdbx_strand_id
1 'polypeptide(L)'
;MIKCKDRRCHDWPLLYTPIRSPTPASETLPGGRIYHETYGCQMNINDMEIVLSIMKKAGYSEIVEVPESAEIIFINTCAIRDNAEQKVWQRLNYFWFLKRHWKSNVSIGRSQSLHPPKVVVLGCMAERLKDKILDSDKMVDVVCGPDAYRDLPRLLEEVDYGQKGINTLLSLEETYADISPVRISKNSIAAFVSVMRGCNNMCSFCIVPFTRGRERSRPVESIVKEVAELWKEGVKEVTLLGQNVNSYNDASGTEKDIESGADWKFSEGFSSTCKVKKMGLRFSDLLDQLATEFPEMRFRYTSPHPKDFPDELLYVMRDRYNICKSIHLPAQTGNNRILERMRRGYTREAYLDLVQKIRRIIPDVGITSDFICGFCGETEEEHQDTLSLIKTVGYDMAYMFAYSMREKTHAHRNYVDDVPDVVKQRRLTELIEAFRESTGQCYDSQIGTVQLVLVEGPNKRAPKIELIGKSNRGHRVYFTNLPVPDREVYDGNRNPRVGDYVEVRISKSTRASLFGEALAITKLSSFYSCVHDEAVVACATWLRYTGVQILWCKGLECTKMTRFWCQKDKKIERTQKHWQPPIPPLATSISGSPPPLLIPFSTSSASAATNTASPDLPNKGN
;
A
#
# COMPACT_ATOMS: atom_id res chain seq x y z
N MET A 1 81.58 24.76 -0.75
CA MET A 1 82.31 25.71 -1.60
C MET A 1 81.48 25.97 -2.86
N ILE A 2 80.91 27.17 -2.98
CA ILE A 2 80.77 28.00 -4.19
C ILE A 2 80.20 29.32 -3.65
N LYS A 3 81.00 30.39 -3.74
CA LYS A 3 80.63 31.76 -3.39
C LYS A 3 80.04 32.41 -4.64
N CYS A 4 78.98 33.20 -4.50
CA CYS A 4 78.79 34.35 -5.37
C CYS A 4 78.37 35.56 -4.53
N LYS A 5 79.13 36.65 -4.72
CA LYS A 5 78.95 38.00 -4.17
C LYS A 5 78.21 38.84 -5.21
N ASP A 6 77.27 39.67 -4.78
CA ASP A 6 77.04 41.09 -5.16
C ASP A 6 75.56 41.46 -4.97
N ARG A 7 75.23 42.39 -4.06
CA ARG A 7 75.22 43.87 -4.21
C ARG A 7 74.13 44.37 -5.18
N ARG A 8 72.94 44.65 -4.65
CA ARG A 8 72.37 46.00 -4.42
C ARG A 8 70.85 45.95 -4.37
N CYS A 9 70.33 46.68 -3.37
CA CYS A 9 68.93 46.93 -3.09
C CYS A 9 68.19 47.55 -4.29
N HIS A 10 66.94 47.14 -4.51
CA HIS A 10 65.83 48.03 -4.79
C HIS A 10 64.52 47.43 -4.26
N ASP A 11 63.74 48.29 -3.63
CA ASP A 11 62.61 48.07 -2.73
C ASP A 11 61.39 47.38 -3.36
N TRP A 12 60.75 46.46 -2.64
CA TRP A 12 59.30 46.24 -2.71
C TRP A 12 58.78 45.79 -1.34
N PRO A 13 57.71 46.39 -0.78
CA PRO A 13 57.35 46.20 0.62
C PRO A 13 56.71 44.83 0.89
N LEU A 14 57.21 44.17 1.93
CA LEU A 14 56.62 43.00 2.58
C LEU A 14 55.33 43.42 3.31
N LEU A 15 54.16 43.04 2.78
CA LEU A 15 52.92 43.07 3.54
C LEU A 15 52.79 41.75 4.33
N TYR A 16 53.01 41.88 5.64
CA TYR A 16 52.73 40.89 6.68
C TYR A 16 51.22 40.57 6.68
N THR A 17 50.83 39.34 6.37
CA THR A 17 49.47 38.83 6.64
C THR A 17 49.43 38.20 8.03
N PRO A 18 48.63 38.71 8.98
CA PRO A 18 48.44 38.03 10.26
C PRO A 18 47.55 36.80 10.07
N ILE A 19 48.01 35.67 10.59
CA ILE A 19 47.28 34.40 10.71
C ILE A 19 46.04 34.66 11.57
N ARG A 20 44.84 34.65 10.96
CA ARG A 20 43.56 34.69 11.68
C ARG A 20 43.32 33.34 12.34
N SER A 21 43.16 33.36 13.66
CA SER A 21 42.58 32.28 14.47
C SER A 21 41.20 31.86 13.95
N PRO A 22 40.80 30.59 14.10
CA PRO A 22 39.51 30.11 13.61
C PRO A 22 38.38 30.81 14.38
N THR A 23 37.58 31.58 13.65
CA THR A 23 36.34 32.17 14.14
C THR A 23 35.37 31.04 14.55
N PRO A 24 34.67 31.14 15.69
CA PRO A 24 33.66 30.16 16.06
C PRO A 24 32.56 30.09 14.99
N ALA A 25 32.03 28.88 14.79
CA ALA A 25 30.99 28.55 13.82
C ALA A 25 29.87 29.59 13.84
N SER A 26 29.55 30.12 12.65
CA SER A 26 28.52 31.13 12.50
C SER A 26 27.15 30.58 12.91
N GLU A 27 26.41 31.46 13.56
CA GLU A 27 25.00 31.35 13.95
C GLU A 27 24.17 30.57 12.92
N THR A 28 23.40 29.60 13.42
CA THR A 28 22.40 28.85 12.66
C THR A 28 21.43 29.81 11.97
N LEU A 29 21.52 29.92 10.64
CA LEU A 29 20.48 30.54 9.84
C LEU A 29 19.14 29.84 10.16
N PRO A 30 18.04 30.57 10.40
CA PRO A 30 16.76 29.96 10.69
C PRO A 30 16.37 29.09 9.49
N GLY A 31 16.36 27.78 9.69
CA GLY A 31 16.10 26.82 8.63
C GLY A 31 14.75 27.07 7.99
N GLY A 32 14.75 27.31 6.68
CA GLY A 32 13.60 27.79 5.95
C GLY A 32 12.32 26.98 6.12
N ARG A 33 11.19 27.68 6.03
CA ARG A 33 9.85 27.11 6.17
C ARG A 33 9.47 26.25 4.97
N ILE A 34 9.04 25.03 5.23
CA ILE A 34 8.64 24.05 4.22
C ILE A 34 7.13 23.97 4.14
N TYR A 35 6.59 24.10 2.93
CA TYR A 35 5.25 23.66 2.57
C TYR A 35 5.35 22.42 1.68
N HIS A 36 4.45 21.45 1.84
CA HIS A 36 4.46 20.26 1.01
C HIS A 36 3.06 19.83 0.58
N GLU A 37 2.95 19.37 -0.67
CA GLU A 37 1.76 18.70 -1.20
C GLU A 37 2.14 17.34 -1.75
N THR A 38 1.39 16.32 -1.41
CA THR A 38 1.62 14.96 -1.91
C THR A 38 0.43 14.50 -2.75
N TYR A 39 0.70 14.19 -4.01
CA TYR A 39 -0.24 13.64 -4.98
C TYR A 39 0.21 12.27 -5.41
N GLY A 40 -0.58 11.24 -5.14
CA GLY A 40 -0.23 9.89 -5.60
C GLY A 40 -0.72 8.77 -4.71
N CYS A 41 0.20 7.85 -4.43
CA CYS A 41 -0.03 6.64 -3.65
C CYS A 41 0.61 6.72 -2.26
N GLN A 42 0.41 5.68 -1.47
CA GLN A 42 0.98 5.50 -0.13
C GLN A 42 2.51 5.61 -0.14
N MET A 43 3.15 5.18 -1.23
CA MET A 43 4.60 5.32 -1.39
C MET A 43 5.03 6.79 -1.50
N ASN A 44 4.24 7.65 -2.15
CA ASN A 44 4.56 9.09 -2.20
C ASN A 44 4.42 9.73 -0.80
N ILE A 45 3.46 9.29 0.01
CA ILE A 45 3.33 9.77 1.40
C ILE A 45 4.58 9.39 2.20
N ASN A 46 5.01 8.12 2.13
CA ASN A 46 6.24 7.65 2.77
C ASN A 46 7.50 8.36 2.24
N ASP A 47 7.59 8.58 0.93
CA ASP A 47 8.70 9.33 0.31
C ASP A 47 8.77 10.76 0.85
N MET A 48 7.62 11.38 1.15
CA MET A 48 7.61 12.71 1.73
C MET A 48 8.17 12.73 3.16
N GLU A 49 7.85 11.72 3.98
CA GLU A 49 8.41 11.58 5.33
C GLU A 49 9.94 11.40 5.32
N ILE A 50 10.47 10.68 4.30
CA ILE A 50 11.92 10.55 4.07
C ILE A 50 12.53 11.91 3.71
N VAL A 51 11.92 12.63 2.76
CA VAL A 51 12.41 13.95 2.32
C VAL A 51 12.41 14.94 3.48
N LEU A 52 11.36 14.98 4.29
CA LEU A 52 11.31 15.85 5.48
C LEU A 52 12.41 15.48 6.49
N SER A 53 12.75 14.20 6.63
CA SER A 53 13.89 13.77 7.47
C SER A 53 15.24 14.27 6.95
N ILE A 54 15.46 14.19 5.63
CA ILE A 54 16.67 14.72 4.98
C ILE A 54 16.77 16.23 5.16
N MET A 55 15.68 16.94 4.91
CA MET A 55 15.61 18.40 5.04
C MET A 55 15.82 18.87 6.49
N LYS A 56 15.25 18.15 7.46
CA LYS A 56 15.47 18.41 8.89
C LYS A 56 16.94 18.28 9.28
N LYS A 57 17.65 17.28 8.77
CA LYS A 57 19.11 17.12 8.99
C LYS A 57 19.91 18.26 8.35
N ALA A 58 19.43 18.81 7.22
CA ALA A 58 20.01 19.97 6.55
C ALA A 58 19.63 21.33 7.19
N GLY A 59 18.89 21.32 8.31
CA GLY A 59 18.51 22.52 9.07
C GLY A 59 17.08 23.00 8.84
N TYR A 60 16.38 22.53 7.80
CA TYR A 60 15.01 22.94 7.48
C TYR A 60 13.98 22.11 8.28
N SER A 61 13.51 22.66 9.40
CA SER A 61 12.67 21.91 10.35
C SER A 61 11.25 22.46 10.55
N GLU A 62 10.97 23.67 10.07
CA GLU A 62 9.67 24.31 10.23
C GLU A 62 8.73 23.94 9.07
N ILE A 63 7.58 23.35 9.38
CA ILE A 63 6.54 23.01 8.40
C ILE A 63 5.40 24.01 8.55
N VAL A 64 4.93 24.57 7.43
CA VAL A 64 3.81 25.51 7.37
C VAL A 64 2.62 24.91 6.62
N GLU A 65 1.41 25.31 7.03
CA GLU A 65 0.14 24.85 6.42
C GLU A 65 -0.25 25.70 5.18
N VAL A 66 0.35 26.88 5.02
CA VAL A 66 0.02 27.81 3.93
C VAL A 66 1.23 28.03 3.02
N PRO A 67 1.08 27.88 1.69
CA PRO A 67 2.19 28.00 0.75
C PRO A 67 2.79 29.42 0.70
N GLU A 68 2.00 30.43 1.03
CA GLU A 68 2.45 31.84 1.04
C GLU A 68 3.53 32.10 2.08
N SER A 69 3.54 31.35 3.18
CA SER A 69 4.52 31.50 4.26
C SER A 69 5.77 30.63 4.06
N ALA A 70 5.82 29.83 3.01
CA ALA A 70 6.90 28.91 2.75
C ALA A 70 8.11 29.60 2.09
N GLU A 71 9.30 29.07 2.36
CA GLU A 71 10.53 29.33 1.62
C GLU A 71 10.78 28.23 0.59
N ILE A 72 10.34 27.01 0.89
CA ILE A 72 10.43 25.85 0.00
C ILE A 72 9.06 25.20 -0.13
N ILE A 73 8.63 24.99 -1.36
CA ILE A 73 7.37 24.30 -1.70
C ILE A 73 7.73 22.97 -2.37
N PHE A 74 7.51 21.86 -1.66
CA PHE A 74 7.63 20.51 -2.22
C PHE A 74 6.30 20.04 -2.81
N ILE A 75 6.34 19.55 -4.05
CA ILE A 75 5.21 18.87 -4.68
C ILE A 75 5.67 17.45 -5.00
N ASN A 76 5.25 16.48 -4.19
CA ASN A 76 5.54 15.07 -4.43
C ASN A 76 4.46 14.47 -5.33
N THR A 77 4.88 13.90 -6.45
CA THR A 77 4.00 13.60 -7.58
C THR A 77 4.07 12.12 -8.00
N CYS A 78 2.96 11.65 -8.57
CA CYS A 78 2.84 10.33 -9.16
C CYS A 78 2.82 10.41 -10.68
N ALA A 79 3.48 9.47 -11.36
CA ALA A 79 3.47 9.34 -12.83
C ALA A 79 2.47 8.30 -13.34
N ILE A 80 1.63 7.75 -12.46
CA ILE A 80 0.80 6.58 -12.75
C ILE A 80 -0.68 6.96 -12.91
N ARG A 81 -1.11 8.18 -12.56
CA ARG A 81 -2.53 8.58 -12.67
C ARG A 81 -2.65 9.89 -13.41
N ASP A 82 -3.32 9.90 -14.56
CA ASP A 82 -3.43 11.09 -15.42
C ASP A 82 -4.15 12.25 -14.71
N ASN A 83 -5.19 11.94 -13.94
CA ASN A 83 -5.87 12.93 -13.09
C ASN A 83 -4.95 13.55 -12.03
N ALA A 84 -3.92 12.82 -11.57
CA ALA A 84 -2.96 13.37 -10.62
C ALA A 84 -1.99 14.33 -11.33
N GLU A 85 -1.57 14.00 -12.55
CA GLU A 85 -0.70 14.86 -13.36
C GLU A 85 -1.37 16.19 -13.72
N GLN A 86 -2.63 16.18 -14.18
CA GLN A 86 -3.36 17.41 -14.51
C GLN A 86 -3.50 18.35 -13.30
N LYS A 87 -3.74 17.79 -12.11
CA LYS A 87 -3.78 18.57 -10.86
C LYS A 87 -2.44 19.21 -10.54
N VAL A 88 -1.33 18.48 -10.74
CA VAL A 88 0.01 19.01 -10.50
C VAL A 88 0.28 20.21 -11.42
N TRP A 89 -0.06 20.14 -12.71
CA TRP A 89 0.11 21.28 -13.61
C TRP A 89 -0.68 22.52 -13.18
N GLN A 90 -1.92 22.35 -12.73
CA GLN A 90 -2.73 23.45 -12.18
C GLN A 90 -2.10 24.05 -10.92
N ARG A 91 -1.57 23.22 -10.01
CA ARG A 91 -0.86 23.69 -8.81
C ARG A 91 0.46 24.38 -9.13
N LEU A 92 1.23 23.87 -10.09
CA LEU A 92 2.45 24.53 -10.55
C LEU A 92 2.16 25.94 -11.09
N ASN A 93 1.06 26.10 -11.83
CA ASN A 93 0.61 27.41 -12.29
C ASN A 93 0.26 28.34 -11.11
N TYR A 94 -0.46 27.83 -10.11
CA TYR A 94 -0.75 28.57 -8.87
C TYR A 94 0.54 29.04 -8.17
N PHE A 95 1.53 28.15 -7.97
CA PHE A 95 2.78 28.50 -7.30
C PHE A 95 3.63 29.47 -8.12
N TRP A 96 3.59 29.38 -9.44
CA TRP A 96 4.26 30.33 -10.31
C TRP A 96 3.70 31.75 -10.15
N PHE A 97 2.37 31.91 -10.07
CA PHE A 97 1.76 33.20 -9.75
C PHE A 97 2.12 33.67 -8.34
N LEU A 98 2.09 32.77 -7.34
CA LEU A 98 2.46 33.07 -5.97
C LEU A 98 3.91 33.61 -5.88
N LYS A 99 4.84 32.99 -6.61
CA LYS A 99 6.24 33.42 -6.69
C LYS A 99 6.39 34.79 -7.34
N ARG A 100 5.64 35.08 -8.42
CA ARG A 100 5.66 36.39 -9.10
C ARG A 100 5.07 37.52 -8.25
N HIS A 101 4.02 37.22 -7.50
CA HIS A 101 3.34 38.20 -6.64
C HIS A 101 3.87 38.23 -5.21
N TRP A 102 4.96 37.51 -4.91
CA TRP A 102 5.55 37.40 -3.57
C TRP A 102 5.75 38.76 -2.88
N LYS A 103 6.34 39.75 -3.57
CA LYS A 103 6.55 41.10 -2.99
C LYS A 103 5.25 41.75 -2.52
N SER A 104 4.17 41.60 -3.30
CA SER A 104 2.83 42.11 -2.95
C SER A 104 2.25 41.35 -1.76
N ASN A 105 2.43 40.02 -1.73
CA ASN A 105 1.95 39.18 -0.62
C ASN A 105 2.65 39.53 0.69
N VAL A 106 3.96 39.84 0.66
CA VAL A 106 4.71 40.33 1.83
C VAL A 106 4.23 41.72 2.23
N SER A 107 4.07 42.65 1.30
CA SER A 107 3.62 44.03 1.62
C SER A 107 2.22 44.10 2.22
N ILE A 108 1.34 43.15 1.87
CA ILE A 108 -0.03 43.04 2.40
C ILE A 108 -0.07 42.21 3.71
N GLY A 109 1.08 41.71 4.18
CA GLY A 109 1.19 40.90 5.40
C GLY A 109 0.67 39.46 5.27
N ARG A 110 0.41 38.99 4.05
CA ARG A 110 -0.05 37.61 3.76
C ARG A 110 1.09 36.60 3.72
N SER A 111 2.33 37.06 3.56
CA SER A 111 3.53 36.22 3.53
C SER A 111 4.58 36.77 4.49
N GLN A 112 5.19 35.88 5.27
CA GLN A 112 6.35 36.17 6.11
C GLN A 112 7.67 35.70 5.45
N SER A 113 7.61 35.28 4.19
CA SER A 113 8.75 34.70 3.48
C SER A 113 9.80 35.76 3.13
N LEU A 114 11.06 35.50 3.45
CA LEU A 114 12.20 36.42 3.23
C LEU A 114 12.61 36.48 1.75
N HIS A 115 12.32 35.42 1.00
CA HIS A 115 12.69 35.24 -0.40
C HIS A 115 11.50 34.68 -1.19
N PRO A 116 11.46 34.86 -2.52
CA PRO A 116 10.46 34.15 -3.33
C PRO A 116 10.62 32.63 -3.12
N PRO A 117 9.52 31.89 -2.89
CA PRO A 117 9.61 30.48 -2.57
C PRO A 117 10.23 29.67 -3.71
N LYS A 118 11.09 28.71 -3.35
CA LYS A 118 11.65 27.72 -4.27
C LYS A 118 10.62 26.62 -4.50
N VAL A 119 10.29 26.34 -5.76
CA VAL A 119 9.32 25.31 -6.13
C VAL A 119 10.06 24.03 -6.55
N VAL A 120 9.80 22.95 -5.83
CA VAL A 120 10.48 21.66 -6.00
C VAL A 120 9.47 20.58 -6.39
N VAL A 121 9.70 19.92 -7.53
CA VAL A 121 8.90 18.78 -7.97
C VAL A 121 9.64 17.49 -7.68
N LEU A 122 9.00 16.61 -6.91
CA LEU A 122 9.55 15.33 -6.47
C LEU A 122 8.76 14.14 -7.05
N GLY A 123 9.40 12.97 -7.08
CA GLY A 123 8.72 11.69 -7.27
C GLY A 123 8.68 11.22 -8.73
N CYS A 124 7.77 10.31 -9.05
CA CYS A 124 7.83 9.59 -10.32
C CYS A 124 7.56 10.50 -11.54
N MET A 125 6.75 11.55 -11.40
CA MET A 125 6.46 12.47 -12.51
C MET A 125 7.71 13.29 -12.86
N ALA A 126 8.51 13.66 -11.85
CA ALA A 126 9.79 14.35 -12.02
C ALA A 126 10.72 13.56 -12.94
N GLU A 127 10.79 12.23 -12.79
CA GLU A 127 11.57 11.36 -13.67
C GLU A 127 10.99 11.29 -15.09
N ARG A 128 9.68 11.08 -15.20
CA ARG A 128 9.04 10.78 -16.50
C ARG A 128 8.98 12.02 -17.41
N LEU A 129 8.62 13.17 -16.85
CA LEU A 129 8.29 14.41 -17.55
C LEU A 129 9.34 15.51 -17.38
N LYS A 130 10.57 15.16 -16.98
CA LYS A 130 11.64 16.15 -16.72
C LYS A 130 11.77 17.19 -17.82
N ASP A 131 11.79 16.78 -19.09
CA ASP A 131 11.99 17.69 -20.22
C ASP A 131 10.85 18.72 -20.31
N LYS A 132 9.59 18.25 -20.26
CA LYS A 132 8.40 19.12 -20.25
C LYS A 132 8.39 20.07 -19.05
N ILE A 133 8.74 19.58 -17.86
CA ILE A 133 8.79 20.39 -16.63
C ILE A 133 9.89 21.46 -16.72
N LEU A 134 11.01 21.14 -17.35
CA LEU A 134 12.14 22.06 -17.51
C LEU A 134 11.87 23.14 -18.56
N ASP A 135 11.19 22.78 -19.64
CA ASP A 135 10.78 23.69 -20.73
C ASP A 135 9.65 24.65 -20.29
N SER A 136 8.89 24.28 -19.26
CA SER A 136 7.79 25.09 -18.71
C SER A 136 8.31 26.34 -17.96
N ASP A 137 8.58 27.44 -18.68
CA ASP A 137 8.62 28.85 -18.25
C ASP A 137 9.06 29.16 -16.80
N LYS A 138 10.16 28.56 -16.35
CA LYS A 138 10.73 28.73 -14.99
C LYS A 138 9.71 28.47 -13.86
N MET A 139 8.72 27.61 -14.09
CA MET A 139 7.71 27.26 -13.09
C MET A 139 8.29 26.42 -11.94
N VAL A 140 9.41 25.75 -12.18
CA VAL A 140 10.06 24.84 -11.24
C VAL A 140 11.55 25.18 -11.12
N ASP A 141 12.04 25.19 -9.88
CA ASP A 141 13.44 25.46 -9.54
C ASP A 141 14.24 24.16 -9.39
N VAL A 142 13.64 23.13 -8.78
CA VAL A 142 14.27 21.83 -8.57
C VAL A 142 13.39 20.67 -9.05
N VAL A 143 13.98 19.73 -9.79
CA VAL A 143 13.35 18.48 -10.21
C VAL A 143 14.14 17.30 -9.65
N CYS A 144 13.52 16.50 -8.77
CA CYS A 144 14.21 15.40 -8.09
C CYS A 144 13.43 14.08 -8.19
N GLY A 145 14.09 13.06 -8.72
CA GLY A 145 13.58 11.70 -8.85
C GLY A 145 13.58 10.92 -7.53
N PRO A 146 12.87 9.78 -7.47
CA PRO A 146 12.65 9.05 -6.22
C PRO A 146 13.89 8.40 -5.59
N ASP A 147 14.98 8.27 -6.33
CA ASP A 147 16.24 7.68 -5.86
C ASP A 147 17.33 8.74 -5.58
N ALA A 148 16.97 10.03 -5.65
CA ALA A 148 17.91 11.15 -5.54
C ALA A 148 17.60 12.13 -4.39
N TYR A 149 16.73 11.78 -3.45
CA TYR A 149 16.28 12.71 -2.40
C TYR A 149 17.40 13.19 -1.47
N ARG A 150 18.49 12.40 -1.31
CA ARG A 150 19.67 12.84 -0.53
C ARG A 150 20.34 14.08 -1.11
N ASP A 151 20.16 14.29 -2.40
CA ASP A 151 20.77 15.38 -3.14
C ASP A 151 20.01 16.70 -2.98
N LEU A 152 18.80 16.67 -2.40
CA LEU A 152 17.93 17.85 -2.28
C LEU A 152 18.60 19.06 -1.63
N PRO A 153 19.37 18.94 -0.52
CA PRO A 153 20.08 20.08 0.04
C PRO A 153 21.03 20.74 -0.96
N ARG A 154 21.84 19.93 -1.66
CA ARG A 154 22.79 20.41 -2.69
C ARG A 154 22.06 21.07 -3.87
N LEU A 155 20.96 20.47 -4.35
CA LEU A 155 20.16 21.02 -5.44
C LEU A 155 19.49 22.35 -5.07
N LEU A 156 19.12 22.54 -3.80
CA LEU A 156 18.54 23.79 -3.32
C LEU A 156 19.58 24.90 -3.20
N GLU A 157 20.83 24.56 -2.88
CA GLU A 157 21.97 25.50 -2.89
C GLU A 157 22.30 25.95 -4.33
N GLU A 158 22.26 25.05 -5.32
CA GLU A 158 22.46 25.42 -6.74
C GLU A 158 21.46 26.49 -7.21
N VAL A 159 20.22 26.42 -6.71
CA VAL A 159 19.19 27.42 -6.98
C VAL A 159 19.50 28.78 -6.36
N ASP A 160 20.17 28.82 -5.20
CA ASP A 160 20.63 30.09 -4.61
C ASP A 160 21.70 30.77 -5.49
N TYR A 161 22.50 29.98 -6.19
CA TYR A 161 23.48 30.48 -7.18
C TYR A 161 22.86 30.78 -8.56
N GLY A 162 21.54 30.67 -8.70
CA GLY A 162 20.80 31.01 -9.92
C GLY A 162 20.74 29.90 -10.97
N GLN A 163 21.13 28.66 -10.62
CA GLN A 163 20.99 27.49 -11.50
C GLN A 163 19.68 26.73 -11.22
N LYS A 164 19.28 25.83 -12.12
CA LYS A 164 18.19 24.88 -11.85
C LYS A 164 18.79 23.60 -11.27
N GLY A 165 18.23 23.09 -10.17
CA GLY A 165 18.65 21.83 -9.57
C GLY A 165 17.94 20.64 -10.23
N ILE A 166 18.68 19.67 -10.79
CA ILE A 166 18.07 18.50 -11.43
C ILE A 166 18.84 17.25 -11.05
N ASN A 167 18.13 16.28 -10.44
CA ASN A 167 18.66 14.93 -10.29
C ASN A 167 17.54 13.91 -10.40
N THR A 168 17.53 13.18 -11.51
CA THR A 168 16.58 12.11 -11.82
C THR A 168 17.35 10.82 -12.13
N LEU A 169 18.53 10.63 -11.52
CA LEU A 169 19.32 9.43 -11.73
C LEU A 169 18.77 8.30 -10.84
N LEU A 170 18.48 7.16 -11.44
CA LEU A 170 18.03 5.96 -10.73
C LEU A 170 19.25 5.21 -10.19
N SER A 171 19.33 5.09 -8.87
CA SER A 171 20.38 4.33 -8.18
C SER A 171 20.13 2.83 -8.27
N LEU A 172 21.20 2.02 -8.27
CA LEU A 172 21.09 0.56 -8.18
C LEU A 172 21.04 0.04 -6.74
N GLU A 173 21.32 0.88 -5.75
CA GLU A 173 21.50 0.48 -4.35
C GLU A 173 20.61 1.27 -3.37
N GLU A 174 20.10 2.44 -3.76
CA GLU A 174 19.37 3.32 -2.83
C GLU A 174 18.05 2.69 -2.34
N THR A 175 17.92 2.65 -1.02
CA THR A 175 16.76 2.14 -0.27
C THR A 175 16.34 3.05 0.90
N TYR A 176 17.15 4.06 1.24
CA TYR A 176 17.00 4.95 2.40
C TYR A 176 17.00 4.22 3.75
N ALA A 177 17.65 3.05 3.84
CA ALA A 177 17.66 2.18 5.02
C ALA A 177 18.22 2.83 6.30
N ASP A 178 19.08 3.83 6.17
CA ASP A 178 19.75 4.58 7.24
C ASP A 178 19.00 5.85 7.68
N ILE A 179 17.83 6.14 7.07
CA ILE A 179 17.04 7.33 7.37
C ILE A 179 15.77 6.93 8.11
N SER A 180 15.67 7.32 9.38
CA SER A 180 14.41 7.30 10.13
C SER A 180 13.49 8.41 9.58
N PRO A 181 12.32 8.09 9.00
CA PRO A 181 11.41 9.09 8.43
C PRO A 181 10.82 10.03 9.48
N VAL A 182 10.56 11.29 9.12
CA VAL A 182 9.82 12.23 9.97
C VAL A 182 8.34 12.09 9.68
N ARG A 183 7.54 11.71 10.69
CA ARG A 183 6.10 11.50 10.52
C ARG A 183 5.35 12.81 10.32
N ILE A 184 4.51 12.86 9.29
CA ILE A 184 3.68 14.04 8.98
C ILE A 184 2.52 14.14 9.99
N SER A 185 1.87 13.03 10.32
CA SER A 185 0.79 12.96 11.31
C SER A 185 1.32 12.53 12.68
N LYS A 186 1.57 13.50 13.56
CA LYS A 186 1.87 13.23 14.97
C LYS A 186 0.70 12.46 15.60
N ASN A 187 0.99 11.34 16.27
CA ASN A 187 0.02 10.43 16.91
C ASN A 187 -0.87 9.61 15.95
N SER A 188 -0.38 9.31 14.74
CA SER A 188 -1.07 8.36 13.86
C SER A 188 -1.05 6.95 14.45
N ILE A 189 -2.19 6.27 14.48
CA ILE A 189 -2.27 4.87 14.90
C ILE A 189 -1.76 3.89 13.83
N ALA A 190 -1.60 4.37 12.60
CA ALA A 190 -1.18 3.58 11.46
C ALA A 190 0.03 4.23 10.79
N ALA A 191 0.97 3.42 10.33
CA ALA A 191 2.17 3.87 9.65
C ALA A 191 2.45 3.07 8.38
N PHE A 192 3.13 3.73 7.45
CA PHE A 192 3.69 3.09 6.27
C PHE A 192 5.17 2.84 6.48
N VAL A 193 5.63 1.64 6.11
CA VAL A 193 7.05 1.27 6.17
C VAL A 193 7.44 0.71 4.81
N SER A 194 8.35 1.40 4.12
CA SER A 194 8.89 0.90 2.85
C SER A 194 9.92 -0.21 3.11
N VAL A 195 9.63 -1.40 2.58
CA VAL A 195 10.52 -2.57 2.67
C VAL A 195 11.36 -2.77 1.42
N MET A 196 10.92 -2.20 0.28
CA MET A 196 11.66 -2.29 -0.98
C MET A 196 11.27 -1.18 -1.95
N ARG A 197 12.15 -0.91 -2.92
CA ARG A 197 11.93 0.04 -4.02
C ARG A 197 12.18 -0.63 -5.37
N GLY A 198 11.48 -0.16 -6.41
CA GLY A 198 11.66 -0.62 -7.79
C GLY A 198 10.86 -1.89 -8.13
N CYS A 199 10.81 -2.24 -9.42
CA CYS A 199 10.01 -3.37 -9.92
C CYS A 199 10.68 -3.99 -11.16
N ASN A 200 10.75 -5.32 -11.21
CA ASN A 200 11.33 -6.07 -12.32
C ASN A 200 10.27 -6.72 -13.23
N ASN A 201 8.97 -6.66 -12.91
CA ASN A 201 7.93 -7.38 -13.67
C ASN A 201 7.69 -6.91 -15.11
N MET A 202 8.33 -5.82 -15.57
CA MET A 202 8.32 -5.31 -16.96
C MET A 202 6.96 -5.44 -17.69
N CYS A 203 5.84 -5.23 -16.98
CA CYS A 203 4.50 -5.33 -17.54
C CYS A 203 4.33 -4.29 -18.65
N SER A 204 3.61 -4.63 -19.71
CA SER A 204 3.69 -3.82 -20.93
C SER A 204 3.15 -2.39 -20.77
N PHE A 205 2.20 -2.19 -19.86
CA PHE A 205 1.57 -0.90 -19.54
C PHE A 205 2.26 -0.13 -18.40
N CYS A 206 3.20 -0.75 -17.68
CA CYS A 206 3.71 -0.21 -16.42
C CYS A 206 4.96 0.65 -16.63
N ILE A 207 4.94 1.88 -16.09
CA ILE A 207 6.06 2.83 -16.17
C ILE A 207 7.03 2.71 -14.98
N VAL A 208 6.65 1.97 -13.94
CA VAL A 208 7.39 1.87 -12.66
C VAL A 208 8.87 1.47 -12.84
N PRO A 209 9.23 0.46 -13.65
CA PRO A 209 10.64 0.08 -13.81
C PRO A 209 11.52 1.22 -14.34
N PHE A 210 10.94 2.15 -15.10
CA PHE A 210 11.64 3.31 -15.67
C PHE A 210 11.60 4.55 -14.77
N THR A 211 10.79 4.55 -13.72
CA THR A 211 10.61 5.71 -12.82
C THR A 211 11.09 5.47 -11.40
N ARG A 212 11.26 4.21 -10.99
CA ARG A 212 11.80 3.80 -9.68
C ARG A 212 12.94 2.79 -9.78
N GLY A 213 13.35 2.42 -10.99
CA GLY A 213 14.46 1.49 -11.22
C GLY A 213 14.13 0.03 -10.89
N ARG A 214 15.21 -0.76 -10.78
CA ARG A 214 15.17 -2.21 -10.49
C ARG A 214 14.83 -2.47 -9.03
N GLU A 215 14.32 -3.67 -8.75
CA GLU A 215 13.98 -4.09 -7.38
C GLU A 215 15.21 -4.07 -6.47
N ARG A 216 15.04 -3.45 -5.30
CA ARG A 216 16.03 -3.35 -4.22
C ARG A 216 15.31 -3.53 -2.89
N SER A 217 15.71 -4.55 -2.15
CA SER A 217 15.18 -4.84 -0.81
C SER A 217 15.96 -4.07 0.24
N ARG A 218 15.27 -3.54 1.23
CA ARG A 218 15.89 -2.96 2.42
C ARG A 218 16.29 -4.08 3.38
N PRO A 219 17.44 -3.98 4.08
CA PRO A 219 17.84 -4.98 5.08
C PRO A 219 16.79 -5.21 6.16
N VAL A 220 16.60 -6.46 6.57
CA VAL A 220 15.59 -6.85 7.58
C VAL A 220 15.81 -6.10 8.90
N GLU A 221 17.05 -5.99 9.37
CA GLU A 221 17.38 -5.34 10.64
C GLU A 221 16.98 -3.87 10.65
N SER A 222 17.12 -3.19 9.50
CA SER A 222 16.71 -1.80 9.35
C SER A 222 15.19 -1.65 9.42
N ILE A 223 14.43 -2.57 8.81
CA ILE A 223 12.96 -2.58 8.86
C ILE A 223 12.48 -2.87 10.29
N VAL A 224 13.03 -3.90 10.94
CA VAL A 224 12.71 -4.28 12.32
C VAL A 224 12.97 -3.11 13.27
N LYS A 225 14.10 -2.41 13.11
CA LYS A 225 14.42 -1.22 13.92
C LYS A 225 13.37 -0.11 13.77
N GLU A 226 12.96 0.21 12.54
CA GLU A 226 11.91 1.23 12.32
C GLU A 226 10.58 0.80 12.91
N VAL A 227 10.19 -0.48 12.75
CA VAL A 227 8.95 -1.00 13.35
C VAL A 227 9.02 -0.98 14.88
N ALA A 228 10.19 -1.26 15.48
CA ALA A 228 10.40 -1.17 16.91
C ALA A 228 10.25 0.27 17.44
N GLU A 229 10.69 1.27 16.68
CA GLU A 229 10.48 2.68 17.00
C GLU A 229 8.98 3.03 16.95
N LEU A 230 8.29 2.64 15.87
CA LEU A 230 6.83 2.84 15.72
C LEU A 230 6.02 2.16 16.83
N TRP A 231 6.46 0.98 17.24
CA TRP A 231 5.84 0.23 18.32
C TRP A 231 5.91 0.99 19.65
N LYS A 232 7.08 1.57 19.96
CA LYS A 232 7.28 2.39 21.17
C LYS A 232 6.48 3.68 21.13
N GLU A 233 6.26 4.24 19.94
CA GLU A 233 5.40 5.41 19.73
C GLU A 233 3.90 5.10 19.85
N GLY A 234 3.51 3.82 19.97
CA GLY A 234 2.13 3.38 20.15
C GLY A 234 1.35 3.14 18.86
N VAL A 235 2.04 3.03 17.71
CA VAL A 235 1.41 2.63 16.44
C VAL A 235 0.81 1.23 16.57
N LYS A 236 -0.40 1.05 16.06
CA LYS A 236 -1.18 -0.19 16.13
C LYS A 236 -1.22 -0.97 14.82
N GLU A 237 -1.05 -0.30 13.68
CA GLU A 237 -1.04 -0.94 12.36
C GLU A 237 0.14 -0.46 11.51
N VAL A 238 0.91 -1.40 10.96
CA VAL A 238 1.96 -1.12 9.98
C VAL A 238 1.57 -1.73 8.64
N THR A 239 1.56 -0.89 7.60
CA THR A 239 1.42 -1.36 6.22
C THR A 239 2.79 -1.35 5.54
N LEU A 240 3.29 -2.53 5.21
CA LEU A 240 4.52 -2.74 4.45
C LEU A 240 4.30 -2.34 2.98
N LEU A 241 5.16 -1.45 2.49
CA LEU A 241 5.10 -0.90 1.15
C LEU A 241 6.24 -1.41 0.26
N GLY A 242 5.90 -1.67 -0.99
CA GLY A 242 6.82 -1.95 -2.08
C GLY A 242 6.09 -1.79 -3.41
N GLN A 243 6.81 -1.73 -4.53
CA GLN A 243 6.16 -1.83 -5.85
C GLN A 243 5.79 -3.28 -6.21
N ASN A 244 6.49 -4.26 -5.61
CA ASN A 244 6.26 -5.69 -5.75
C ASN A 244 6.65 -6.41 -4.45
N VAL A 245 5.87 -6.21 -3.39
CA VAL A 245 6.31 -6.46 -2.00
C VAL A 245 6.72 -7.91 -1.72
N ASN A 246 6.10 -8.89 -2.38
CA ASN A 246 6.38 -10.31 -2.21
C ASN A 246 7.55 -10.82 -3.09
N SER A 247 8.17 -9.97 -3.91
CA SER A 247 9.51 -10.20 -4.46
C SER A 247 10.64 -9.73 -3.52
N TYR A 248 10.31 -9.32 -2.29
CA TYR A 248 11.31 -8.97 -1.28
C TYR A 248 12.31 -10.12 -1.08
N ASN A 249 13.59 -9.75 -1.11
CA ASN A 249 14.73 -10.64 -1.07
C ASN A 249 15.93 -9.87 -0.49
N ASP A 250 16.20 -10.04 0.79
CA ASP A 250 17.32 -9.41 1.48
C ASP A 250 18.55 -10.31 1.46
N ALA A 251 19.54 -9.93 0.66
CA ALA A 251 20.81 -10.63 0.51
C ALA A 251 21.94 -10.04 1.37
N SER A 252 21.66 -9.06 2.25
CA SER A 252 22.70 -8.32 3.00
C SER A 252 23.29 -9.08 4.19
N GLY A 253 22.60 -10.07 4.73
CA GLY A 253 23.00 -10.82 5.93
C GLY A 253 23.62 -12.21 5.72
N THR A 254 23.75 -12.69 4.47
CA THR A 254 24.05 -14.11 4.21
C THR A 254 25.48 -14.34 3.73
N GLU A 255 26.44 -14.46 4.67
CA GLU A 255 27.69 -15.23 4.46
C GLU A 255 27.52 -16.71 4.86
N LYS A 256 26.41 -17.07 5.52
CA LYS A 256 26.06 -18.47 5.80
C LYS A 256 25.46 -19.10 4.55
N ASP A 257 26.03 -20.22 4.11
CA ASP A 257 25.60 -21.00 2.96
C ASP A 257 24.08 -21.22 2.94
N ILE A 258 23.33 -20.37 2.23
CA ILE A 258 22.06 -20.80 1.66
C ILE A 258 22.47 -21.79 0.57
N GLU A 259 22.07 -23.04 0.72
CA GLU A 259 22.32 -24.10 -0.26
C GLU A 259 22.09 -23.54 -1.67
N SER A 260 23.18 -23.50 -2.44
CA SER A 260 23.17 -23.10 -3.84
C SER A 260 22.41 -24.17 -4.63
N GLY A 261 21.08 -24.14 -4.57
CA GLY A 261 20.25 -25.18 -5.17
C GLY A 261 18.74 -24.99 -5.13
N ALA A 262 18.19 -24.09 -4.32
CA ALA A 262 16.77 -23.76 -4.43
C ALA A 262 16.57 -22.68 -5.51
N ASP A 263 16.04 -23.04 -6.67
CA ASP A 263 15.54 -22.04 -7.61
C ASP A 263 14.40 -21.23 -6.95
N TRP A 264 14.33 -19.91 -7.19
CA TRP A 264 13.19 -19.09 -6.76
C TRP A 264 11.90 -19.67 -7.36
N LYS A 265 11.08 -20.33 -6.53
CA LYS A 265 9.85 -20.96 -6.99
C LYS A 265 8.73 -19.93 -7.10
N PHE A 266 8.27 -19.72 -8.33
CA PHE A 266 7.03 -19.01 -8.59
C PHE A 266 5.82 -19.88 -8.24
N SER A 267 4.66 -19.24 -8.13
CA SER A 267 3.38 -19.94 -8.03
C SER A 267 3.17 -20.86 -9.24
N GLU A 268 2.47 -21.98 -9.05
CA GLU A 268 2.22 -22.97 -10.10
C GLU A 268 1.49 -22.33 -11.30
N GLY A 269 2.01 -22.54 -12.51
CA GLY A 269 1.48 -21.93 -13.74
C GLY A 269 1.91 -20.48 -13.97
N PHE A 270 2.81 -19.92 -13.14
CA PHE A 270 3.38 -18.58 -13.32
C PHE A 270 4.82 -18.64 -13.81
N SER A 271 5.18 -17.64 -14.62
CA SER A 271 6.51 -17.46 -15.18
C SER A 271 6.95 -16.00 -15.08
N SER A 272 8.26 -15.75 -15.18
CA SER A 272 8.80 -14.40 -15.20
C SER A 272 9.97 -14.30 -16.15
N THR A 273 10.09 -13.16 -16.84
CA THR A 273 11.27 -12.84 -17.67
C THR A 273 12.49 -12.49 -16.81
N CYS A 274 12.30 -12.15 -15.54
CA CYS A 274 13.38 -11.74 -14.65
C CYS A 274 13.86 -12.89 -13.77
N LYS A 275 15.16 -13.20 -13.87
CA LYS A 275 15.82 -14.20 -13.03
C LYS A 275 16.29 -13.57 -11.72
N VAL A 276 15.97 -14.20 -10.60
CA VAL A 276 16.54 -13.86 -9.28
C VAL A 276 17.96 -14.44 -9.22
N LYS A 277 18.96 -13.59 -9.02
CA LYS A 277 20.38 -14.00 -9.12
C LYS A 277 20.98 -14.56 -7.84
N LYS A 278 20.48 -14.13 -6.68
CA LYS A 278 20.95 -14.53 -5.35
C LYS A 278 19.75 -14.61 -4.43
N MET A 279 19.65 -15.67 -3.65
CA MET A 279 18.61 -15.82 -2.63
C MET A 279 19.10 -15.31 -1.29
N GLY A 280 18.22 -14.63 -0.58
CA GLY A 280 18.37 -14.18 0.79
C GLY A 280 17.04 -14.35 1.54
N LEU A 281 16.84 -13.57 2.61
CA LEU A 281 15.60 -13.62 3.39
C LEU A 281 14.41 -13.15 2.54
N ARG A 282 13.35 -13.97 2.49
CA ARG A 282 12.16 -13.72 1.68
C ARG A 282 11.15 -12.86 2.44
N PHE A 283 10.13 -12.41 1.72
CA PHE A 283 9.02 -11.66 2.32
C PHE A 283 8.32 -12.43 3.46
N SER A 284 8.19 -13.76 3.35
CA SER A 284 7.61 -14.60 4.41
C SER A 284 8.42 -14.54 5.69
N ASP A 285 9.75 -14.53 5.59
CA ASP A 285 10.66 -14.52 6.74
C ASP A 285 10.60 -13.17 7.46
N LEU A 286 10.65 -12.07 6.69
CA LEU A 286 10.46 -10.71 7.22
C LEU A 286 9.11 -10.59 7.93
N LEU A 287 8.03 -11.05 7.30
CA LEU A 287 6.69 -10.92 7.83
C LEU A 287 6.50 -11.76 9.11
N ASP A 288 7.07 -12.97 9.15
CA ASP A 288 7.03 -13.85 10.33
C ASP A 288 7.83 -13.27 11.50
N GLN A 289 9.00 -12.70 11.23
CA GLN A 289 9.84 -12.04 12.22
C GLN A 289 9.12 -10.83 12.83
N LEU A 290 8.59 -9.93 11.99
CA LEU A 290 7.83 -8.76 12.46
C LEU A 290 6.60 -9.17 13.28
N ALA A 291 5.85 -10.17 12.81
CA ALA A 291 4.69 -10.68 13.50
C ALA A 291 5.02 -11.28 14.88
N THR A 292 6.18 -11.95 15.00
CA THR A 292 6.65 -12.54 16.25
C THR A 292 7.15 -11.49 17.25
N GLU A 293 7.91 -10.51 16.79
CA GLU A 293 8.50 -9.48 17.66
C GLU A 293 7.47 -8.46 18.18
N PHE A 294 6.39 -8.20 17.43
CA PHE A 294 5.37 -7.20 17.76
C PHE A 294 3.95 -7.79 17.80
N PRO A 295 3.60 -8.60 18.81
CA PRO A 295 2.38 -9.41 18.84
C PRO A 295 1.05 -8.62 18.88
N GLU A 296 1.04 -7.42 19.46
CA GLU A 296 -0.12 -6.50 19.49
C GLU A 296 -0.11 -5.46 18.34
N MET A 297 0.77 -5.63 17.34
CA MET A 297 0.83 -4.77 16.14
C MET A 297 0.21 -5.50 14.97
N ARG A 298 -0.74 -4.87 14.30
CA ARG A 298 -1.33 -5.42 13.08
C ARG A 298 -0.43 -5.14 11.88
N PHE A 299 -0.10 -6.18 11.12
CA PHE A 299 0.67 -6.06 9.88
C PHE A 299 -0.22 -6.23 8.66
N ARG A 300 -0.06 -5.32 7.70
CA ARG A 300 -0.65 -5.37 6.37
C ARG A 300 0.44 -5.18 5.33
N TYR A 301 0.19 -5.62 4.11
CA TYR A 301 1.03 -5.26 2.97
C TYR A 301 0.16 -4.99 1.74
N THR A 302 0.73 -4.32 0.76
CA THR A 302 0.05 -4.00 -0.50
C THR A 302 0.99 -4.19 -1.69
N SER A 303 0.42 -4.23 -2.89
CA SER A 303 1.16 -4.36 -4.15
C SER A 303 2.02 -5.62 -4.28
N PRO A 304 1.54 -6.83 -3.88
CA PRO A 304 2.20 -8.07 -4.28
C PRO A 304 1.89 -8.41 -5.74
N HIS A 305 2.72 -9.25 -6.36
CA HIS A 305 2.47 -9.84 -7.66
C HIS A 305 1.96 -11.29 -7.52
N PRO A 306 0.93 -11.72 -8.29
CA PRO A 306 0.39 -13.09 -8.22
C PRO A 306 1.43 -14.21 -8.42
N LYS A 307 2.52 -13.94 -9.14
CA LYS A 307 3.60 -14.91 -9.40
C LYS A 307 4.38 -15.33 -8.15
N ASP A 308 4.40 -14.49 -7.10
CA ASP A 308 5.27 -14.68 -5.92
C ASP A 308 4.44 -15.00 -4.67
N PHE A 309 3.53 -15.99 -4.77
CA PHE A 309 2.79 -16.53 -3.62
C PHE A 309 3.25 -17.96 -3.31
N PRO A 310 4.37 -18.11 -2.59
CA PRO A 310 4.80 -19.40 -2.07
C PRO A 310 3.87 -19.84 -0.94
N ASP A 311 3.76 -21.15 -0.71
CA ASP A 311 2.85 -21.69 0.31
C ASP A 311 3.26 -21.25 1.72
N GLU A 312 4.57 -21.08 1.96
CA GLU A 312 5.11 -20.58 3.23
C GLU A 312 4.54 -19.21 3.61
N LEU A 313 4.37 -18.30 2.64
CA LEU A 313 3.75 -17.00 2.89
C LEU A 313 2.29 -17.17 3.34
N LEU A 314 1.55 -18.07 2.70
CA LEU A 314 0.15 -18.33 3.04
C LEU A 314 0.01 -18.99 4.42
N TYR A 315 0.94 -19.88 4.79
CA TYR A 315 0.96 -20.48 6.12
C TYR A 315 1.31 -19.46 7.20
N VAL A 316 2.32 -18.61 7.00
CA VAL A 316 2.64 -17.50 7.92
C VAL A 316 1.42 -16.59 8.09
N MET A 317 0.78 -16.21 6.98
CA MET A 317 -0.44 -15.42 7.02
C MET A 317 -1.60 -16.11 7.72
N ARG A 318 -1.72 -17.45 7.67
CA ARG A 318 -2.75 -18.22 8.38
C ARG A 318 -2.47 -18.27 9.88
N ASP A 319 -1.23 -18.60 10.24
CA ASP A 319 -0.84 -18.98 11.60
C ASP A 319 -0.63 -17.76 12.52
N ARG A 320 -0.21 -16.62 11.97
CA ARG A 320 -0.07 -15.38 12.75
C ARG A 320 -1.39 -14.61 12.78
N TYR A 321 -1.88 -14.35 13.99
CA TYR A 321 -3.14 -13.65 14.22
C TYR A 321 -3.05 -12.13 13.98
N ASN A 322 -1.85 -11.58 14.10
CA ASN A 322 -1.54 -10.16 13.88
C ASN A 322 -1.18 -9.80 12.44
N ILE A 323 -1.20 -10.76 11.52
CA ILE A 323 -1.15 -10.50 10.09
C ILE A 323 -2.57 -10.43 9.53
N CYS A 324 -2.84 -9.39 8.72
CA CYS A 324 -4.15 -9.21 8.14
C CYS A 324 -4.49 -10.35 7.16
N LYS A 325 -5.68 -10.96 7.29
CA LYS A 325 -6.25 -11.94 6.34
C LYS A 325 -6.82 -11.22 5.12
N SER A 326 -5.99 -10.43 4.46
CA SER A 326 -6.34 -9.59 3.32
C SER A 326 -5.22 -9.64 2.30
N ILE A 327 -5.52 -10.17 1.12
CA ILE A 327 -4.55 -10.31 0.03
C ILE A 327 -4.99 -9.43 -1.14
N HIS A 328 -4.13 -8.50 -1.51
CA HIS A 328 -4.25 -7.84 -2.80
C HIS A 328 -3.65 -8.75 -3.88
N LEU A 329 -4.40 -9.09 -4.91
CA LEU A 329 -4.02 -10.07 -5.94
C LEU A 329 -4.37 -9.51 -7.32
N PRO A 330 -3.57 -8.58 -7.86
CA PRO A 330 -3.94 -7.82 -9.06
C PRO A 330 -3.99 -8.71 -10.31
N ALA A 331 -5.20 -8.97 -10.80
CA ALA A 331 -5.46 -9.77 -12.00
C ALA A 331 -5.14 -9.01 -13.29
N GLN A 332 -5.40 -7.70 -13.29
CA GLN A 332 -5.37 -6.77 -14.43
C GLN A 332 -6.48 -7.01 -15.46
N THR A 333 -6.62 -8.24 -15.96
CA THR A 333 -7.68 -8.65 -16.91
C THR A 333 -8.04 -10.13 -16.69
N GLY A 334 -9.19 -10.58 -17.20
CA GLY A 334 -9.62 -11.97 -17.12
C GLY A 334 -9.39 -12.81 -18.37
N ASN A 335 -8.75 -12.26 -19.43
CA ASN A 335 -8.54 -12.97 -20.69
C ASN A 335 -7.06 -13.32 -20.94
N ASN A 336 -6.80 -14.56 -21.41
CA ASN A 336 -5.45 -15.09 -21.64
C ASN A 336 -4.64 -14.31 -22.68
N ARG A 337 -5.25 -13.92 -23.81
CA ARG A 337 -4.55 -13.17 -24.87
C ARG A 337 -4.14 -11.78 -24.36
N ILE A 338 -5.02 -11.11 -23.62
CA ILE A 338 -4.71 -9.80 -23.04
C ILE A 338 -3.68 -9.92 -21.91
N LEU A 339 -3.74 -10.95 -21.06
CA LEU A 339 -2.70 -11.23 -20.05
C LEU A 339 -1.30 -11.41 -20.69
N GLU A 340 -1.23 -12.12 -21.81
CA GLU A 340 0.01 -12.31 -22.57
C GLU A 340 0.53 -10.97 -23.13
N ARG A 341 -0.33 -10.17 -23.78
CA ARG A 341 0.03 -8.82 -24.27
C ARG A 341 0.40 -7.86 -23.14
N MET A 342 -0.17 -8.06 -21.94
CA MET A 342 0.20 -7.35 -20.72
C MET A 342 1.53 -7.83 -20.10
N ARG A 343 2.09 -8.93 -20.62
CA ARG A 343 3.31 -9.61 -20.13
C ARG A 343 3.19 -10.07 -18.68
N ARG A 344 2.06 -10.67 -18.33
CA ARG A 344 1.76 -11.12 -16.97
C ARG A 344 2.42 -12.44 -16.60
N GLY A 345 2.67 -13.30 -17.59
CA GLY A 345 3.36 -14.58 -17.40
C GLY A 345 2.52 -15.68 -16.73
N TYR A 346 1.19 -15.57 -16.80
CA TYR A 346 0.24 -16.56 -16.28
C TYR A 346 -1.07 -16.53 -17.08
N THR A 347 -1.88 -17.58 -16.94
CA THR A 347 -3.23 -17.67 -17.53
C THR A 347 -4.32 -17.41 -16.48
N ARG A 348 -5.53 -17.17 -16.95
CA ARG A 348 -6.75 -17.05 -16.14
C ARG A 348 -6.97 -18.27 -15.26
N GLU A 349 -6.72 -19.47 -15.78
CA GLU A 349 -6.88 -20.74 -15.07
C GLU A 349 -5.89 -20.81 -13.91
N ALA A 350 -4.60 -20.55 -14.16
CA ALA A 350 -3.58 -20.52 -13.11
C ALA A 350 -3.88 -19.46 -12.03
N TYR A 351 -4.46 -18.32 -12.42
CA TYR A 351 -4.92 -17.30 -11.48
C TYR A 351 -6.08 -17.81 -10.60
N LEU A 352 -7.06 -18.49 -11.19
CA LEU A 352 -8.18 -19.09 -10.45
C LEU A 352 -7.72 -20.20 -9.51
N ASP A 353 -6.79 -21.04 -9.93
CA ASP A 353 -6.18 -22.09 -9.11
C ASP A 353 -5.45 -21.49 -7.90
N LEU A 354 -4.72 -20.39 -8.11
CA LEU A 354 -4.09 -19.65 -7.02
C LEU A 354 -5.12 -19.09 -6.04
N VAL A 355 -6.21 -18.48 -6.53
CA VAL A 355 -7.31 -17.98 -5.69
C VAL A 355 -7.91 -19.12 -4.85
N GLN A 356 -8.17 -20.27 -5.46
CA GLN A 356 -8.71 -21.44 -4.76
C GLN A 356 -7.72 -21.96 -3.72
N LYS A 357 -6.42 -22.03 -4.03
CA LYS A 357 -5.37 -22.40 -3.08
C LYS A 357 -5.35 -21.46 -1.87
N ILE A 358 -5.39 -20.16 -2.10
CA ILE A 358 -5.43 -19.14 -1.05
C ILE A 358 -6.64 -19.35 -0.14
N ARG A 359 -7.84 -19.49 -0.71
CA ARG A 359 -9.08 -19.71 0.07
C ARG A 359 -9.08 -21.03 0.83
N ARG A 360 -8.45 -22.07 0.29
CA ARG A 360 -8.31 -23.36 0.99
C ARG A 360 -7.38 -23.26 2.20
N ILE A 361 -6.30 -22.48 2.12
CA ILE A 361 -5.35 -22.31 3.22
C ILE A 361 -5.86 -21.28 4.24
N ILE A 362 -6.51 -20.22 3.77
CA ILE A 362 -7.07 -19.12 4.57
C ILE A 362 -8.56 -18.95 4.19
N PRO A 363 -9.47 -19.71 4.81
CA PRO A 363 -10.90 -19.70 4.44
C PRO A 363 -11.58 -18.34 4.57
N ASP A 364 -11.13 -17.53 5.52
CA ASP A 364 -11.69 -16.23 5.83
C ASP A 364 -10.91 -15.06 5.20
N VAL A 365 -10.16 -15.31 4.12
CA VAL A 365 -9.37 -14.29 3.43
C VAL A 365 -10.23 -13.30 2.65
N GLY A 366 -9.94 -12.00 2.81
CA GLY A 366 -10.43 -10.97 1.90
C GLY A 366 -9.51 -10.86 0.68
N ILE A 367 -10.06 -10.87 -0.52
CA ILE A 367 -9.27 -10.73 -1.76
C ILE A 367 -9.60 -9.39 -2.40
N THR A 368 -8.55 -8.63 -2.72
CA THR A 368 -8.68 -7.37 -3.47
C THR A 368 -7.91 -7.43 -4.77
N SER A 369 -8.27 -6.65 -5.79
CA SER A 369 -7.61 -6.73 -7.11
C SER A 369 -7.60 -5.40 -7.84
N ASP A 370 -6.79 -5.34 -8.90
CA ASP A 370 -6.71 -4.24 -9.85
C ASP A 370 -7.17 -4.74 -11.23
N PHE A 371 -7.97 -3.94 -11.93
CA PHE A 371 -8.46 -4.21 -13.28
C PHE A 371 -8.21 -3.02 -14.20
N ILE A 372 -7.81 -3.32 -15.43
CA ILE A 372 -7.63 -2.36 -16.52
C ILE A 372 -8.52 -2.82 -17.67
N CYS A 373 -9.50 -2.00 -18.05
CA CYS A 373 -10.33 -2.24 -19.23
C CYS A 373 -9.91 -1.38 -20.43
N GLY A 374 -10.17 -1.87 -21.62
CA GLY A 374 -9.88 -1.17 -22.88
C GLY A 374 -8.40 -1.15 -23.21
N PHE A 375 -7.65 -2.20 -22.84
CA PHE A 375 -6.26 -2.34 -23.25
C PHE A 375 -6.14 -2.46 -24.78
N CYS A 376 -4.97 -2.13 -25.33
CA CYS A 376 -4.72 -2.17 -26.78
C CYS A 376 -5.14 -3.51 -27.41
N GLY A 377 -6.10 -3.45 -28.32
CA GLY A 377 -6.66 -4.56 -29.08
C GLY A 377 -7.70 -5.40 -28.34
N GLU A 378 -8.21 -4.98 -27.18
CA GLU A 378 -9.20 -5.73 -26.38
C GLU A 378 -10.57 -5.81 -27.08
N THR A 379 -11.03 -7.03 -27.39
CA THR A 379 -12.33 -7.29 -28.01
C THR A 379 -13.47 -7.34 -26.99
N GLU A 380 -14.71 -7.46 -27.46
CA GLU A 380 -15.88 -7.53 -26.58
C GLU A 380 -15.91 -8.84 -25.79
N GLU A 381 -15.57 -9.96 -26.42
CA GLU A 381 -15.52 -11.27 -25.80
C GLU A 381 -14.51 -11.31 -24.64
N GLU A 382 -13.36 -10.68 -24.83
CA GLU A 382 -12.30 -10.60 -23.81
C GLU A 382 -12.68 -9.68 -22.64
N HIS A 383 -13.51 -8.67 -22.92
CA HIS A 383 -14.13 -7.87 -21.88
C HIS A 383 -15.12 -8.70 -21.05
N GLN A 384 -15.97 -9.51 -21.71
CA GLN A 384 -16.88 -10.44 -21.04
C GLN A 384 -16.15 -11.49 -20.20
N ASP A 385 -15.00 -11.97 -20.66
CA ASP A 385 -14.13 -12.81 -19.84
C ASP A 385 -13.71 -12.08 -18.55
N THR A 386 -13.33 -10.80 -18.63
CA THR A 386 -12.96 -10.04 -17.44
C THR A 386 -14.12 -9.87 -16.46
N LEU A 387 -15.33 -9.60 -16.97
CA LEU A 387 -16.55 -9.51 -16.15
C LEU A 387 -16.86 -10.85 -15.47
N SER A 388 -16.75 -11.96 -16.18
CA SER A 388 -16.99 -13.29 -15.60
C SER A 388 -15.95 -13.62 -14.53
N LEU A 389 -14.68 -13.24 -14.69
CA LEU A 389 -13.66 -13.45 -13.65
C LEU A 389 -14.01 -12.71 -12.36
N ILE A 390 -14.48 -11.46 -12.45
CA ILE A 390 -14.92 -10.66 -11.30
C ILE A 390 -16.02 -11.39 -10.53
N LYS A 391 -17.03 -11.89 -11.25
CA LYS A 391 -18.15 -12.61 -10.65
C LYS A 391 -17.74 -13.95 -10.04
N THR A 392 -16.88 -14.71 -10.70
CA THR A 392 -16.41 -16.02 -10.21
C THR A 392 -15.56 -15.90 -8.96
N VAL A 393 -14.64 -14.93 -8.92
CA VAL A 393 -13.77 -14.76 -7.76
C VAL A 393 -14.57 -14.16 -6.59
N GLY A 394 -15.31 -13.07 -6.79
CA GLY A 394 -15.94 -12.34 -5.69
C GLY A 394 -14.90 -11.66 -4.82
N TYR A 395 -14.61 -10.39 -5.15
CA TYR A 395 -13.58 -9.58 -4.49
C TYR A 395 -14.22 -8.69 -3.40
N ASP A 396 -13.50 -8.49 -2.30
CA ASP A 396 -13.89 -7.58 -1.21
C ASP A 396 -13.67 -6.10 -1.58
N MET A 397 -12.66 -5.84 -2.41
CA MET A 397 -12.33 -4.51 -2.95
C MET A 397 -11.66 -4.63 -4.31
N ALA A 398 -12.01 -3.78 -5.27
CA ALA A 398 -11.31 -3.72 -6.54
C ALA A 398 -11.02 -2.28 -6.96
N TYR A 399 -9.83 -2.04 -7.52
CA TYR A 399 -9.50 -0.81 -8.21
C TYR A 399 -9.64 -1.04 -9.71
N MET A 400 -10.53 -0.29 -10.35
CA MET A 400 -10.85 -0.45 -11.76
C MET A 400 -10.50 0.82 -12.50
N PHE A 401 -9.80 0.68 -13.62
CA PHE A 401 -9.30 1.80 -14.42
C PHE A 401 -9.56 1.57 -15.90
N ALA A 402 -9.93 2.62 -16.62
CA ALA A 402 -9.79 2.66 -18.06
C ALA A 402 -8.30 2.72 -18.42
N TYR A 403 -7.88 1.96 -19.42
CA TYR A 403 -6.51 1.98 -19.90
C TYR A 403 -6.13 3.37 -20.43
N SER A 404 -4.98 3.84 -20.00
CA SER A 404 -4.33 5.05 -20.49
C SER A 404 -2.91 4.72 -20.91
N MET A 405 -2.60 5.00 -22.17
CA MET A 405 -1.28 4.78 -22.74
C MET A 405 -0.29 5.81 -22.19
N ARG A 406 0.91 5.34 -21.83
CA ARG A 406 1.97 6.20 -21.30
C ARG A 406 3.25 6.10 -22.12
N GLU A 407 3.85 7.25 -22.40
CA GLU A 407 5.16 7.35 -23.05
C GLU A 407 6.19 6.44 -22.38
N LYS A 408 7.11 5.90 -23.18
CA LYS A 408 8.22 5.01 -22.77
C LYS A 408 7.82 3.59 -22.30
N THR A 409 6.53 3.30 -22.11
CA THR A 409 6.07 1.92 -21.81
C THR A 409 6.26 0.99 -23.02
N HIS A 410 6.25 -0.33 -22.78
CA HIS A 410 6.34 -1.30 -23.87
C HIS A 410 5.12 -1.19 -24.79
N ALA A 411 3.92 -1.05 -24.22
CA ALA A 411 2.69 -0.88 -24.96
C ALA A 411 2.74 0.37 -25.87
N HIS A 412 3.21 1.51 -25.37
CA HIS A 412 3.40 2.72 -26.19
C HIS A 412 4.36 2.52 -27.37
N ARG A 413 5.40 1.69 -27.21
CA ARG A 413 6.39 1.47 -28.26
C ARG A 413 5.98 0.42 -29.30
N ASN A 414 5.07 -0.49 -28.96
CA ASN A 414 4.83 -1.70 -29.75
C ASN A 414 3.35 -1.94 -30.10
N TYR A 415 2.42 -1.24 -29.44
CA TYR A 415 0.99 -1.38 -29.68
C TYR A 415 0.38 -0.03 -30.06
N VAL A 416 -0.73 -0.12 -30.78
CA VAL A 416 -1.60 1.02 -31.07
C VAL A 416 -2.74 0.99 -30.06
N ASP A 417 -3.07 2.15 -29.49
CA ASP A 417 -4.27 2.31 -28.66
C ASP A 417 -5.49 2.48 -29.56
N ASP A 418 -6.08 1.36 -29.96
CA ASP A 418 -7.15 1.25 -30.95
C ASP A 418 -8.56 1.15 -30.33
N VAL A 419 -8.68 1.10 -29.00
CA VAL A 419 -9.97 1.09 -28.30
C VAL A 419 -10.42 2.54 -28.05
N PRO A 420 -11.57 2.99 -28.58
CA PRO A 420 -12.04 4.35 -28.37
C PRO A 420 -12.36 4.66 -26.90
N ASP A 421 -12.12 5.89 -26.46
CA ASP A 421 -12.35 6.29 -25.06
C ASP A 421 -13.79 6.07 -24.59
N VAL A 422 -14.78 6.27 -25.46
CA VAL A 422 -16.20 5.99 -25.17
C VAL A 422 -16.41 4.52 -24.81
N VAL A 423 -15.75 3.59 -25.52
CA VAL A 423 -15.80 2.15 -25.22
C VAL A 423 -15.08 1.86 -23.91
N LYS A 424 -13.93 2.49 -23.65
CA LYS A 424 -13.19 2.32 -22.38
C LYS A 424 -14.05 2.73 -21.18
N GLN A 425 -14.77 3.85 -21.27
CA GLN A 425 -15.65 4.34 -20.19
C GLN A 425 -16.89 3.45 -20.00
N ARG A 426 -17.48 2.95 -21.10
CA ARG A 426 -18.59 1.99 -21.05
C ARG A 426 -18.16 0.71 -20.31
N ARG A 427 -17.03 0.11 -20.72
CA ARG A 427 -16.44 -1.08 -20.10
C ARG A 427 -16.06 -0.87 -18.64
N LEU A 428 -15.56 0.31 -18.28
CA LEU A 428 -15.28 0.66 -16.88
C LEU A 428 -16.58 0.64 -16.04
N THR A 429 -17.68 1.14 -16.59
CA THR A 429 -18.98 1.12 -15.93
C THR A 429 -19.47 -0.32 -15.74
N GLU A 430 -19.37 -1.15 -16.78
CA GLU A 430 -19.71 -2.58 -16.72
C GLU A 430 -18.89 -3.34 -15.66
N LEU A 431 -17.58 -3.09 -15.55
CA LEU A 431 -16.73 -3.66 -14.48
C LEU A 431 -17.22 -3.25 -13.09
N ILE A 432 -17.54 -1.96 -12.90
CA ILE A 432 -18.02 -1.43 -11.62
C ILE A 432 -19.34 -2.10 -11.22
N GLU A 433 -20.24 -2.32 -12.18
CA GLU A 433 -21.52 -3.00 -11.95
C GLU A 433 -21.32 -4.48 -11.58
N ALA A 434 -20.50 -5.22 -12.34
CA ALA A 434 -20.18 -6.61 -12.03
C ALA A 434 -19.49 -6.78 -10.67
N PHE A 435 -18.60 -5.85 -10.30
CA PHE A 435 -17.98 -5.82 -8.98
C PHE A 435 -19.01 -5.55 -7.88
N ARG A 436 -19.92 -4.58 -8.07
CA ARG A 436 -20.96 -4.25 -7.08
C ARG A 436 -21.93 -5.38 -6.83
N GLU A 437 -22.26 -6.15 -7.87
CA GLU A 437 -23.13 -7.33 -7.78
C GLU A 437 -22.51 -8.41 -6.87
N SER A 438 -21.23 -8.74 -7.10
CA SER A 438 -20.51 -9.76 -6.32
C SER A 438 -20.15 -9.30 -4.90
N THR A 439 -19.73 -8.04 -4.73
CA THR A 439 -19.29 -7.50 -3.42
C THR A 439 -20.42 -7.46 -2.40
N GLY A 440 -21.66 -7.19 -2.84
CA GLY A 440 -22.83 -7.18 -1.95
C GLY A 440 -22.98 -8.50 -1.20
N GLN A 441 -22.89 -9.62 -1.93
CA GLN A 441 -22.97 -10.96 -1.36
C GLN A 441 -21.83 -11.24 -0.37
N CYS A 442 -20.61 -10.80 -0.69
CA CYS A 442 -19.46 -10.92 0.20
C CYS A 442 -19.69 -10.16 1.53
N TYR A 443 -20.22 -8.94 1.49
CA TYR A 443 -20.49 -8.16 2.70
C TYR A 443 -21.67 -8.71 3.50
N ASP A 444 -22.73 -9.17 2.83
CA ASP A 444 -23.92 -9.74 3.47
C ASP A 444 -23.57 -11.03 4.23
N SER A 445 -22.62 -11.83 3.71
CA SER A 445 -22.10 -13.01 4.41
C SER A 445 -21.43 -12.71 5.76
N GLN A 446 -21.08 -11.45 6.03
CA GLN A 446 -20.43 -11.02 7.27
C GLN A 446 -21.44 -10.70 8.38
N ILE A 447 -22.73 -10.56 8.06
CA ILE A 447 -23.77 -10.28 9.06
C ILE A 447 -23.81 -11.43 10.08
N GLY A 448 -23.87 -11.08 11.35
CA GLY A 448 -23.89 -12.01 12.48
C GLY A 448 -22.49 -12.41 12.98
N THR A 449 -21.43 -12.16 12.21
CA THR A 449 -20.06 -12.44 12.64
C THR A 449 -19.57 -11.43 13.68
N VAL A 450 -18.68 -11.88 14.58
CA VAL A 450 -17.94 -10.98 15.49
C VAL A 450 -16.57 -10.74 14.89
N GLN A 451 -16.21 -9.46 14.70
CA GLN A 451 -14.96 -9.06 14.07
C GLN A 451 -14.16 -8.13 14.97
N LEU A 452 -12.84 -8.26 14.93
CA LEU A 452 -11.92 -7.37 15.63
C LEU A 452 -11.64 -6.12 14.79
N VAL A 453 -12.06 -4.96 15.28
CA VAL A 453 -11.99 -3.67 14.60
C VAL A 453 -10.97 -2.77 15.28
N LEU A 454 -9.98 -2.29 14.52
CA LEU A 454 -9.08 -1.23 14.99
C LEU A 454 -9.74 0.13 14.77
N VAL A 455 -9.95 0.88 15.86
CA VAL A 455 -10.64 2.19 15.80
C VAL A 455 -9.72 3.25 15.19
N GLU A 456 -10.12 3.82 14.05
CA GLU A 456 -9.36 4.87 13.36
C GLU A 456 -9.76 6.28 13.77
N GLY A 457 -11.02 6.50 14.13
CA GLY A 457 -11.52 7.84 14.42
C GLY A 457 -13.03 7.94 14.54
N PRO A 458 -13.54 9.16 14.75
CA PRO A 458 -14.97 9.45 14.67
C PRO A 458 -15.48 9.37 13.23
N ASN A 459 -16.74 8.94 13.06
CA ASN A 459 -17.40 8.99 11.76
C ASN A 459 -17.59 10.46 11.34
N LYS A 460 -17.08 10.85 10.17
CA LYS A 460 -17.23 12.22 9.65
C LYS A 460 -18.68 12.71 9.57
N ARG A 461 -19.65 11.80 9.37
CA ARG A 461 -21.08 12.15 9.29
C ARG A 461 -21.74 12.32 10.66
N ALA A 462 -21.27 11.57 11.66
CA ALA A 462 -21.83 11.55 13.01
C ALA A 462 -20.72 11.51 14.07
N PRO A 463 -19.86 12.55 14.14
CA PRO A 463 -18.59 12.46 14.85
C PRO A 463 -18.71 12.34 16.37
N LYS A 464 -19.86 12.70 16.93
CA LYS A 464 -20.13 12.61 18.37
C LYS A 464 -20.69 11.25 18.80
N ILE A 465 -21.23 10.47 17.88
CA ILE A 465 -22.06 9.30 18.17
C ILE A 465 -21.43 8.02 17.66
N GLU A 466 -20.77 8.06 16.50
CA GLU A 466 -20.26 6.86 15.84
C GLU A 466 -18.74 6.91 15.67
N LEU A 467 -18.13 5.74 15.80
CA LEU A 467 -16.74 5.51 15.47
C LEU A 467 -16.64 4.71 14.17
N ILE A 468 -15.50 4.88 13.50
CA ILE A 468 -15.11 4.09 12.33
C ILE A 468 -13.79 3.38 12.62
N GLY A 469 -13.70 2.13 12.17
CA GLY A 469 -12.48 1.36 12.22
C GLY A 469 -12.34 0.37 11.07
N LYS A 470 -11.24 -0.37 11.07
CA LYS A 470 -10.95 -1.41 10.08
C LYS A 470 -10.92 -2.80 10.68
N SER A 471 -11.63 -3.73 10.04
CA SER A 471 -11.56 -5.15 10.35
C SER A 471 -10.26 -5.78 9.82
N ASN A 472 -10.03 -7.04 10.18
CA ASN A 472 -8.88 -7.83 9.73
C ASN A 472 -8.77 -7.87 8.18
N ARG A 473 -9.90 -8.07 7.47
CA ARG A 473 -9.96 -8.06 5.99
C ARG A 473 -9.77 -6.67 5.37
N GLY A 474 -9.81 -5.60 6.17
CA GLY A 474 -9.73 -4.22 5.72
C GLY A 474 -11.09 -3.56 5.47
N HIS A 475 -12.20 -4.21 5.84
CA HIS A 475 -13.53 -3.62 5.75
C HIS A 475 -13.68 -2.46 6.72
N ARG A 476 -14.35 -1.40 6.26
CA ARG A 476 -14.76 -0.30 7.14
C ARG A 476 -15.95 -0.74 7.97
N VAL A 477 -15.82 -0.65 9.29
CA VAL A 477 -16.86 -0.99 10.25
C VAL A 477 -17.24 0.25 11.04
N TYR A 478 -18.55 0.55 11.08
CA TYR A 478 -19.13 1.64 11.85
C TYR A 478 -19.88 1.05 13.05
N PHE A 479 -19.73 1.68 14.20
CA PHE A 479 -20.44 1.28 15.42
C PHE A 479 -20.63 2.49 16.34
N THR A 480 -21.63 2.41 17.20
CA THR A 480 -21.96 3.48 18.15
C THR A 480 -20.92 3.54 19.27
N ASN A 481 -20.51 4.75 19.64
CA ASN A 481 -19.56 5.00 20.73
C ASN A 481 -20.27 4.94 22.09
N LEU A 482 -20.55 3.73 22.57
CA LEU A 482 -21.13 3.49 23.89
C LEU A 482 -20.10 2.87 24.83
N PRO A 483 -20.28 3.02 26.17
CA PRO A 483 -19.43 2.36 27.14
C PRO A 483 -19.56 0.84 27.01
N VAL A 484 -18.44 0.17 26.75
CA VAL A 484 -18.35 -1.29 26.65
C VAL A 484 -17.34 -1.81 27.66
N PRO A 485 -17.47 -3.07 28.12
CA PRO A 485 -16.49 -3.69 28.99
C PRO A 485 -15.11 -3.74 28.32
N ASP A 486 -14.07 -3.50 29.10
CA ASP A 486 -12.69 -3.73 28.70
C ASP A 486 -12.24 -5.08 29.25
N ARG A 487 -11.95 -6.06 28.38
CA ARG A 487 -11.62 -7.43 28.81
C ARG A 487 -10.36 -7.51 29.68
N GLU A 488 -9.52 -6.47 29.67
CA GLU A 488 -8.29 -6.41 30.46
C GLU A 488 -8.50 -5.71 31.81
N VAL A 489 -9.61 -4.99 32.00
CA VAL A 489 -9.90 -4.23 33.22
C VAL A 489 -11.09 -4.85 33.94
N TYR A 490 -10.84 -5.39 35.14
CA TYR A 490 -11.80 -6.20 35.89
C TYR A 490 -13.11 -5.49 36.32
N ASP A 491 -13.23 -4.17 36.19
CA ASP A 491 -14.44 -3.45 36.63
C ASP A 491 -14.62 -2.06 35.99
N GLY A 492 -14.66 -1.98 34.65
CA GLY A 492 -14.83 -0.69 33.98
C GLY A 492 -15.39 -0.79 32.57
N ASN A 493 -16.64 -0.34 32.40
CA ASN A 493 -17.14 0.02 31.08
C ASN A 493 -16.53 1.36 30.67
N ARG A 494 -15.94 1.43 29.48
CA ARG A 494 -15.41 2.67 28.93
C ARG A 494 -15.76 2.83 27.46
N ASN A 495 -15.79 4.08 27.01
CA ASN A 495 -15.95 4.38 25.59
C ASN A 495 -14.69 3.96 24.82
N PRO A 496 -14.82 3.28 23.67
CA PRO A 496 -13.71 3.02 22.77
C PRO A 496 -13.05 4.32 22.30
N ARG A 497 -11.73 4.27 22.14
CA ARG A 497 -10.89 5.39 21.70
C ARG A 497 -10.10 4.99 20.47
N VAL A 498 -9.56 6.00 19.78
CA VAL A 498 -8.67 5.80 18.63
C VAL A 498 -7.47 4.95 19.06
N GLY A 499 -7.20 3.87 18.33
CA GLY A 499 -6.14 2.90 18.64
C GLY A 499 -6.56 1.71 19.49
N ASP A 500 -7.78 1.67 20.03
CA ASP A 500 -8.32 0.47 20.67
C ASP A 500 -8.67 -0.61 19.63
N TYR A 501 -8.55 -1.88 20.02
CA TYR A 501 -9.18 -2.99 19.31
C TYR A 501 -10.52 -3.31 19.96
N VAL A 502 -11.59 -3.32 19.17
CA VAL A 502 -12.96 -3.51 19.62
C VAL A 502 -13.56 -4.71 18.94
N GLU A 503 -14.20 -5.58 19.72
CA GLU A 503 -15.02 -6.67 19.21
C GLU A 503 -16.35 -6.10 18.76
N VAL A 504 -16.68 -6.24 17.48
CA VAL A 504 -17.91 -5.70 16.90
C VAL A 504 -18.71 -6.84 16.29
N ARG A 505 -19.95 -7.03 16.75
CA ARG A 505 -20.90 -7.93 16.10
C ARG A 505 -21.54 -7.20 14.94
N ILE A 506 -21.32 -7.71 13.73
CA ILE A 506 -21.86 -7.11 12.52
C ILE A 506 -23.38 -7.34 12.47
N SER A 507 -24.15 -6.26 12.44
CA SER A 507 -25.62 -6.29 12.39
C SER A 507 -26.17 -5.97 11.01
N LYS A 508 -25.44 -5.15 10.23
CA LYS A 508 -25.86 -4.69 8.92
C LYS A 508 -24.67 -4.50 7.99
N SER A 509 -24.88 -4.80 6.72
CA SER A 509 -23.94 -4.52 5.64
C SER A 509 -24.48 -3.43 4.72
N THR A 510 -23.56 -2.85 3.96
CA THR A 510 -23.80 -2.12 2.72
C THR A 510 -22.78 -2.61 1.69
N ARG A 511 -22.89 -2.16 0.44
CA ARG A 511 -21.96 -2.56 -0.64
C ARG A 511 -20.49 -2.14 -0.43
N ALA A 512 -20.18 -1.37 0.60
CA ALA A 512 -18.83 -0.84 0.83
C ALA A 512 -18.45 -0.70 2.32
N SER A 513 -19.35 -1.06 3.24
CA SER A 513 -19.16 -0.78 4.67
C SER A 513 -20.04 -1.70 5.51
N LEU A 514 -19.55 -2.06 6.69
CA LEU A 514 -20.25 -2.86 7.68
C LEU A 514 -20.66 -1.97 8.86
N PHE A 515 -21.74 -2.35 9.53
CA PHE A 515 -22.29 -1.70 10.70
C PHE A 515 -22.50 -2.76 11.77
N GLY A 516 -22.22 -2.41 13.02
CA GLY A 516 -22.33 -3.36 14.11
C GLY A 516 -22.42 -2.73 15.48
N GLU A 517 -22.56 -3.59 16.47
CA GLU A 517 -22.60 -3.24 17.88
C GLU A 517 -21.26 -3.62 18.53
N ALA A 518 -20.66 -2.68 19.26
CA ALA A 518 -19.45 -2.93 20.02
C ALA A 518 -19.78 -3.78 21.26
N LEU A 519 -19.06 -4.89 21.44
CA LEU A 519 -19.26 -5.83 22.53
C LEU A 519 -18.27 -5.59 23.66
N ALA A 520 -16.99 -5.46 23.33
CA ALA A 520 -15.92 -5.29 24.31
C ALA A 520 -14.67 -4.67 23.66
N ILE A 521 -13.85 -4.00 24.48
CA ILE A 521 -12.49 -3.63 24.12
C ILE A 521 -11.56 -4.78 24.53
N THR A 522 -10.60 -5.10 23.67
CA THR A 522 -9.71 -6.25 23.85
C THR A 522 -8.33 -5.99 23.27
N LYS A 523 -7.43 -6.94 23.49
CA LYS A 523 -6.13 -7.03 22.83
C LYS A 523 -6.19 -7.96 21.63
N LEU A 524 -5.24 -7.81 20.73
CA LEU A 524 -5.17 -8.64 19.54
C LEU A 524 -4.90 -10.10 19.94
N SER A 525 -3.95 -10.34 20.85
CA SER A 525 -3.69 -11.68 21.41
C SER A 525 -4.91 -12.26 22.11
N SER A 526 -5.54 -11.47 22.99
CA SER A 526 -6.63 -11.94 23.84
C SER A 526 -7.86 -12.38 23.02
N PHE A 527 -8.22 -11.61 21.98
CA PHE A 527 -9.31 -11.98 21.07
C PHE A 527 -9.05 -13.33 20.39
N TYR A 528 -7.86 -13.51 19.80
CA TYR A 528 -7.57 -14.72 19.03
C TYR A 528 -7.25 -15.94 19.90
N SER A 529 -6.75 -15.76 21.12
CA SER A 529 -6.62 -16.85 22.11
C SER A 529 -8.00 -17.39 22.53
N CYS A 530 -8.97 -16.52 22.82
CA CYS A 530 -10.32 -16.96 23.19
C CYS A 530 -11.04 -17.70 22.04
N VAL A 531 -10.85 -17.28 20.80
CA VAL A 531 -11.44 -17.95 19.63
C VAL A 531 -10.86 -19.37 19.44
N HIS A 532 -9.57 -19.57 19.73
CA HIS A 532 -8.97 -20.91 19.69
C HIS A 532 -9.53 -21.82 20.78
N ASP A 533 -9.72 -21.30 21.99
CA ASP A 533 -10.33 -22.08 23.07
C ASP A 533 -11.80 -22.44 22.77
N GLU A 534 -12.59 -21.51 22.22
CA GLU A 534 -13.97 -21.82 21.81
C GLU A 534 -14.04 -22.84 20.66
N ALA A 535 -13.13 -22.78 19.68
CA ALA A 535 -13.05 -23.75 18.60
C ALA A 535 -12.60 -25.14 19.09
N VAL A 536 -11.64 -25.19 20.01
CA VAL A 536 -11.18 -26.44 20.65
C VAL A 536 -12.27 -27.03 21.54
N VAL A 537 -13.02 -26.20 22.27
CA VAL A 537 -14.16 -26.63 23.08
C VAL A 537 -15.31 -27.11 22.19
N ALA A 538 -15.63 -26.42 21.09
CA ALA A 538 -16.65 -26.86 20.13
C ALA A 538 -16.26 -28.21 19.47
N CYS A 539 -15.00 -28.38 19.10
CA CYS A 539 -14.48 -29.63 18.55
C CYS A 539 -14.47 -30.76 19.59
N ALA A 540 -14.09 -30.48 20.84
CA ALA A 540 -14.15 -31.43 21.95
C ALA A 540 -15.60 -31.83 22.31
N THR A 541 -16.54 -30.90 22.15
CA THR A 541 -17.98 -31.16 22.37
C THR A 541 -18.52 -32.03 21.23
N TRP A 542 -18.12 -31.78 19.98
CA TRP A 542 -18.48 -32.62 18.83
C TRP A 542 -17.88 -34.04 18.92
N LEU A 543 -16.64 -34.18 19.40
CA LEU A 543 -16.00 -35.47 19.68
C LEU A 543 -16.66 -36.23 20.83
N ARG A 544 -17.21 -35.55 21.84
CA ARG A 544 -18.05 -36.16 22.88
C ARG A 544 -19.39 -36.68 22.35
N TYR A 545 -19.98 -36.00 21.36
CA TYR A 545 -21.22 -36.44 20.71
C TYR A 545 -21.03 -37.58 19.71
N THR A 546 -19.81 -37.82 19.23
CA THR A 546 -19.47 -38.88 18.25
C THR A 546 -18.78 -40.10 18.88
N GLY A 547 -18.57 -40.10 20.21
CA GLY A 547 -18.13 -41.28 20.95
C GLY A 547 -16.66 -41.68 20.74
N VAL A 548 -15.79 -40.78 20.27
CA VAL A 548 -14.37 -41.08 20.10
C VAL A 548 -13.59 -40.64 21.35
N GLN A 549 -13.14 -41.62 22.13
CA GLN A 549 -12.37 -41.43 23.36
C GLN A 549 -10.87 -41.23 23.01
N ILE A 550 -10.31 -40.06 23.31
CA ILE A 550 -8.86 -39.84 23.28
C ILE A 550 -8.37 -39.63 24.71
N LEU A 551 -7.45 -40.49 25.15
CA LEU A 551 -6.77 -40.40 26.45
C LEU A 551 -5.95 -39.10 26.52
N TRP A 552 -6.26 -38.26 27.50
CA TRP A 552 -5.45 -37.10 27.88
C TRP A 552 -4.27 -37.55 28.75
N CYS A 553 -3.03 -37.40 28.26
CA CYS A 553 -1.84 -37.45 29.10
C CYS A 553 -1.50 -36.02 29.60
N LYS A 554 -1.58 -35.83 30.92
CA LYS A 554 -1.04 -34.66 31.62
C LYS A 554 0.47 -34.85 31.81
N GLY A 555 1.26 -33.83 31.47
CA GLY A 555 2.55 -33.57 32.12
C GLY A 555 3.79 -33.55 31.23
N LEU A 556 4.38 -32.35 31.14
CA LEU A 556 5.82 -32.01 31.12
C LEU A 556 6.71 -32.42 29.92
N GLU A 557 7.45 -31.41 29.46
CA GLU A 557 8.63 -31.42 28.57
C GLU A 557 8.40 -31.77 27.09
N CYS A 558 8.22 -30.74 26.25
CA CYS A 558 8.32 -30.83 24.80
C CYS A 558 9.46 -29.94 24.28
N THR A 559 10.69 -30.34 24.58
CA THR A 559 11.88 -29.91 23.83
C THR A 559 12.60 -31.18 23.39
N LYS A 560 12.66 -31.39 22.07
CA LYS A 560 13.23 -32.54 21.32
C LYS A 560 12.24 -33.66 20.95
N MET A 561 11.39 -33.44 19.94
CA MET A 561 10.91 -34.53 19.06
C MET A 561 10.30 -34.00 17.75
N THR A 562 11.12 -33.35 16.91
CA THR A 562 10.73 -32.91 15.54
C THR A 562 11.64 -33.49 14.45
N ARG A 563 12.16 -34.70 14.65
CA ARG A 563 12.81 -35.51 13.59
C ARG A 563 12.49 -36.99 13.79
N PHE A 564 11.25 -37.43 13.57
CA PHE A 564 10.97 -38.87 13.38
C PHE A 564 9.64 -39.22 12.66
N TRP A 565 8.87 -38.24 12.18
CA TRP A 565 7.55 -38.49 11.55
C TRP A 565 7.51 -38.40 10.01
N CYS A 566 8.66 -38.44 9.34
CA CYS A 566 8.74 -38.46 7.88
C CYS A 566 9.38 -39.76 7.40
N GLN A 567 8.72 -40.92 7.61
CA GLN A 567 9.11 -42.17 6.92
C GLN A 567 8.10 -43.35 6.94
N LYS A 568 6.83 -43.14 7.32
CA LYS A 568 5.82 -44.23 7.31
C LYS A 568 4.48 -43.79 6.70
N ASP A 569 4.51 -43.40 5.43
CA ASP A 569 3.30 -43.28 4.60
C ASP A 569 3.49 -43.95 3.22
N LYS A 570 3.84 -45.23 3.25
CA LYS A 570 3.77 -46.14 2.10
C LYS A 570 3.41 -47.55 2.56
N LYS A 571 2.22 -47.74 3.12
CA LYS A 571 1.61 -49.08 3.30
C LYS A 571 0.14 -49.09 3.76
N ILE A 572 -0.70 -48.16 3.31
CA ILE A 572 -2.17 -48.30 3.45
C ILE A 572 -2.83 -47.87 2.12
N GLU A 573 -2.50 -48.59 1.06
CA GLU A 573 -3.26 -48.61 -0.20
C GLU A 573 -3.32 -50.07 -0.65
N ARG A 574 -4.25 -50.83 -0.07
CA ARG A 574 -4.77 -52.12 -0.56
C ARG A 574 -5.70 -52.70 0.50
N THR A 575 -6.94 -52.21 0.56
CA THR A 575 -8.18 -52.95 0.95
C THR A 575 -9.34 -51.98 1.16
N GLN A 576 -9.89 -51.43 0.08
CA GLN A 576 -11.29 -50.96 0.06
C GLN A 576 -11.88 -51.24 -1.32
N LYS A 577 -12.25 -52.50 -1.56
CA LYS A 577 -13.26 -52.88 -2.54
C LYS A 577 -14.55 -53.15 -1.75
N HIS A 578 -15.65 -52.58 -2.24
CA HIS A 578 -17.03 -52.77 -1.82
C HIS A 578 -17.47 -52.08 -0.52
N TRP A 579 -17.92 -50.83 -0.66
CA TRP A 579 -19.07 -50.33 0.11
C TRP A 579 -19.77 -49.21 -0.68
N GLN A 580 -21.03 -49.43 -1.06
CA GLN A 580 -21.94 -48.42 -1.64
C GLN A 580 -22.97 -48.06 -0.56
N PRO A 581 -23.29 -46.76 -0.34
CA PRO A 581 -24.36 -46.37 0.58
C PRO A 581 -25.75 -46.47 -0.08
N PRO A 582 -26.82 -46.81 0.67
CA PRO A 582 -28.16 -47.00 0.12
C PRO A 582 -28.92 -45.67 -0.12
N ILE A 583 -29.72 -45.68 -1.18
CA ILE A 583 -30.66 -44.64 -1.61
C ILE A 583 -32.03 -44.88 -0.91
N PRO A 584 -32.68 -43.87 -0.31
CA PRO A 584 -34.09 -43.96 0.08
C PRO A 584 -35.05 -43.47 -1.02
N PRO A 585 -36.30 -43.99 -1.09
CA PRO A 585 -37.12 -44.01 -2.30
C PRO A 585 -37.95 -42.74 -2.55
N LEU A 586 -38.29 -42.54 -3.84
CA LEU A 586 -39.24 -41.56 -4.37
C LEU A 586 -40.67 -41.79 -3.85
N ALA A 587 -41.35 -40.70 -3.49
CA ALA A 587 -42.81 -40.60 -3.47
C ALA A 587 -43.27 -39.54 -4.48
N THR A 588 -44.35 -39.86 -5.18
CA THR A 588 -44.92 -39.24 -6.38
C THR A 588 -45.68 -37.92 -6.13
N SER A 589 -45.48 -37.02 -7.10
CA SER A 589 -46.31 -35.92 -7.63
C SER A 589 -47.72 -35.66 -7.05
N ILE A 590 -47.98 -34.39 -6.68
CA ILE A 590 -49.24 -33.69 -6.98
C ILE A 590 -48.93 -32.26 -7.47
N SER A 591 -49.50 -31.95 -8.63
CA SER A 591 -49.54 -30.70 -9.37
C SER A 591 -50.34 -29.58 -8.69
N GLY A 592 -49.93 -28.31 -8.87
CA GLY A 592 -50.85 -27.18 -8.72
C GLY A 592 -50.20 -25.80 -8.55
N SER A 593 -50.26 -24.99 -9.60
CA SER A 593 -50.17 -23.52 -9.55
C SER A 593 -50.74 -22.96 -10.86
N PRO A 594 -51.21 -21.70 -10.98
CA PRO A 594 -51.60 -20.68 -9.98
C PRO A 594 -53.02 -20.10 -10.33
N PRO A 595 -53.53 -18.95 -9.79
CA PRO A 595 -53.12 -17.60 -10.24
C PRO A 595 -53.36 -16.49 -9.15
N PRO A 596 -53.47 -15.19 -9.51
CA PRO A 596 -52.53 -14.09 -9.20
C PRO A 596 -53.04 -13.17 -8.08
N LEU A 597 -52.28 -12.14 -7.65
CA LEU A 597 -52.83 -10.85 -7.19
C LEU A 597 -51.73 -9.80 -6.90
N LEU A 598 -51.75 -8.78 -7.76
CA LEU A 598 -51.69 -7.33 -7.51
C LEU A 598 -50.58 -6.70 -6.63
N ILE A 599 -49.77 -5.93 -7.35
CA ILE A 599 -49.04 -4.72 -6.95
C ILE A 599 -49.98 -3.70 -6.29
N PRO A 600 -49.48 -2.90 -5.32
CA PRO A 600 -49.67 -1.46 -5.47
C PRO A 600 -48.34 -0.69 -5.40
N PHE A 601 -48.22 0.23 -6.37
CA PHE A 601 -47.29 1.34 -6.36
C PHE A 601 -47.47 2.17 -5.09
N SER A 602 -46.37 2.52 -4.42
CA SER A 602 -46.31 3.77 -3.67
C SER A 602 -45.00 4.48 -3.99
N THR A 603 -45.17 5.66 -4.58
CA THR A 603 -44.13 6.64 -4.85
C THR A 603 -43.73 7.30 -3.53
N SER A 604 -42.46 7.19 -3.15
CA SER A 604 -41.85 8.19 -2.27
C SER A 604 -40.44 8.52 -2.77
N SER A 605 -40.30 9.79 -3.10
CA SER A 605 -39.10 10.49 -3.51
C SER A 605 -38.14 10.61 -2.32
N ALA A 606 -36.91 10.15 -2.49
CA ALA A 606 -35.78 10.53 -1.65
C ALA A 606 -34.53 10.68 -2.51
N SER A 607 -34.17 11.94 -2.72
CA SER A 607 -33.00 12.44 -3.42
C SER A 607 -31.69 11.85 -2.86
N ALA A 608 -30.91 11.18 -3.71
CA ALA A 608 -29.53 10.82 -3.42
C ALA A 608 -28.60 11.71 -4.25
N ALA A 609 -27.82 12.54 -3.55
CA ALA A 609 -26.86 13.49 -4.11
C ALA A 609 -25.71 12.76 -4.85
N THR A 610 -25.63 12.99 -6.15
CA THR A 610 -24.48 12.69 -7.01
C THR A 610 -23.56 13.89 -7.06
N ASN A 611 -22.38 13.80 -6.44
CA ASN A 611 -21.31 14.79 -6.61
C ASN A 611 -20.58 14.52 -7.93
N THR A 612 -21.08 15.12 -9.00
CA THR A 612 -20.38 15.32 -10.28
C THR A 612 -20.34 16.82 -10.54
N ALA A 613 -19.20 17.46 -10.31
CA ALA A 613 -18.99 18.87 -10.62
C ALA A 613 -18.29 18.98 -11.98
N SER A 614 -19.02 19.47 -12.98
CA SER A 614 -18.49 20.03 -14.23
C SER A 614 -18.77 21.54 -14.23
N PRO A 615 -17.91 22.38 -14.84
CA PRO A 615 -17.94 23.82 -14.64
C PRO A 615 -18.82 24.56 -15.67
N ASP A 616 -19.59 25.54 -15.18
CA ASP A 616 -20.37 26.47 -15.99
C ASP A 616 -19.51 27.62 -16.54
N LEU A 617 -19.68 27.91 -17.83
CA LEU A 617 -19.25 29.13 -18.52
C LEU A 617 -20.34 30.22 -18.39
N PRO A 618 -19.99 31.51 -18.23
CA PRO A 618 -20.99 32.57 -18.08
C PRO A 618 -21.44 33.12 -19.45
N ASN A 619 -22.76 33.17 -19.64
CA ASN A 619 -23.39 33.82 -20.79
C ASN A 619 -23.56 35.32 -20.51
N LYS A 620 -22.97 36.16 -21.36
CA LYS A 620 -23.12 37.62 -21.37
C LYS A 620 -24.46 37.99 -22.03
N GLY A 621 -25.13 39.00 -21.49
CA GLY A 621 -26.33 39.59 -22.08
C GLY A 621 -26.67 40.96 -21.49
N ASN A 622 -25.84 41.95 -21.80
CA ASN A 622 -26.16 43.34 -22.18
C ASN A 622 -24.90 44.22 -22.17
#